data_AF-A0A4R9WV20-F1
#
_entry.id   AF-A0A4R9WV20-F1
#
_cell.length_a   1.000
_cell.length_b   1.000
_cell.length_c   1.000
_cell.angle_alpha   90.00
_cell.angle_beta   90.00
_cell.angle_gamma   90.00
#
_symmetry.space_group_name_H-M   'P 1'
#
loop_
_entity.id
_entity.type
_entity.pdbx_description
1 polymer ?
#
loop_
_entity_poly.entity_id
_entity_poly.type
_entity_poly.pdbx_seq_one_letter_code
_entity_poly.pdbx_strand_id
1 'polypeptide(L)'
;LLSGIGVDVHHALPGVGENLQDHLQIRTVFKVSNAATLNQRYHNLVSRASMGLEYVLKRSGPLSMAPSQLGIFARSDPRLATPDLEYHVQPLSTDRLGEPLH
;
A
#
# COMPACT_ATOMS: atom_id res chain seq x y z
N LEU A 1 32.05 14.00 3.31
CA LEU A 1 30.83 13.86 4.14
C LEU A 1 31.18 13.46 5.56
N LEU A 2 31.66 12.23 5.80
CA LEU A 2 31.93 11.71 7.16
C LEU A 2 32.89 12.58 8.00
N SER A 3 34.09 12.90 7.51
CA SER A 3 35.04 13.75 8.26
C SER A 3 34.51 15.16 8.52
N GLY A 4 33.63 15.67 7.65
CA GLY A 4 33.02 16.99 7.81
C GLY A 4 31.96 17.06 8.93
N ILE A 5 31.48 15.91 9.41
CA ILE A 5 30.55 15.79 10.54
C ILE A 5 31.21 15.16 11.78
N GLY A 6 32.55 15.10 11.82
CA GLY A 6 33.30 14.54 12.94
C GLY A 6 33.28 13.02 13.04
N VAL A 7 33.01 12.32 11.93
CA VAL A 7 33.06 10.85 11.85
C VAL A 7 34.33 10.42 11.11
N ASP A 8 35.13 9.57 11.75
CA ASP A 8 36.35 9.02 11.16
C ASP A 8 36.06 8.11 9.96
N VAL A 9 36.84 8.27 8.90
CA VAL A 9 36.73 7.44 7.69
C VAL A 9 37.58 6.18 7.87
N HIS A 10 36.93 5.07 8.20
CA HIS A 10 37.59 3.77 8.24
C HIS A 10 37.84 3.17 6.85
N HIS A 11 36.90 3.38 5.91
CA HIS A 11 37.01 2.91 4.53
C HIS A 11 36.33 3.91 3.59
N ALA A 12 37.05 4.36 2.56
CA ALA A 12 36.54 5.34 1.62
C ALA A 12 35.73 4.63 0.51
N LEU A 13 34.40 4.60 0.69
CA LEU A 13 33.48 4.03 -0.28
C LEU A 13 32.41 5.09 -0.66
N PRO A 14 32.65 5.90 -1.70
CA PRO A 14 31.79 7.03 -2.02
C PRO A 14 30.37 6.65 -2.47
N GLY A 15 30.15 5.39 -2.87
CA GLY A 15 28.82 4.89 -3.24
C GLY A 15 27.89 4.59 -2.05
N VAL A 16 28.36 4.68 -0.80
CA VAL A 16 27.51 4.47 0.38
C VAL A 16 26.49 5.59 0.48
N GLY A 17 25.21 5.23 0.35
CA GLY A 17 24.09 6.18 0.34
C GLY A 17 23.70 6.67 -1.07
N GLU A 18 24.47 6.32 -2.10
CA GLU A 18 24.17 6.64 -3.49
C GLU A 18 23.24 5.59 -4.11
N ASN A 19 22.67 5.91 -5.29
CA ASN A 19 21.83 5.01 -6.09
C ASN A 19 20.60 4.44 -5.34
N LEU A 20 20.03 5.22 -4.41
CA LEU A 20 18.73 4.92 -3.82
C LEU A 20 17.67 4.93 -4.92
N GLN A 21 16.98 3.80 -5.08
CA GLN A 21 15.87 3.64 -6.00
C GLN A 21 14.63 3.29 -5.19
N ASP A 22 13.52 3.94 -5.52
CA ASP A 22 12.22 3.68 -4.96
C ASP A 22 11.18 3.72 -6.07
N HIS A 23 10.00 3.18 -5.82
CA HIS A 23 8.91 3.16 -6.78
C HIS A 23 8.02 4.40 -6.58
N LEU A 24 7.80 5.16 -7.65
CA LEU A 24 6.81 6.22 -7.63
C LEU A 24 5.41 5.61 -7.67
N GLN A 25 4.63 5.82 -6.62
CA GLN A 25 3.26 5.33 -6.54
C GLN A 25 2.24 6.44 -6.82
N ILE A 26 1.32 6.19 -7.75
CA ILE A 26 0.15 7.03 -7.99
C ILE A 26 -1.06 6.34 -7.37
N ARG A 27 -1.79 7.05 -6.50
CA ARG A 27 -3.03 6.55 -5.90
C ARG A 27 -4.23 7.11 -6.65
N THR A 28 -5.06 6.22 -7.16
CA THR A 28 -6.34 6.56 -7.79
C THR A 28 -7.47 5.97 -6.95
N VAL A 29 -8.54 6.74 -6.75
CA VAL A 29 -9.70 6.34 -5.97
C VAL A 29 -10.93 6.48 -6.85
N PHE A 30 -11.73 5.41 -6.90
CA PHE A 30 -12.91 5.34 -7.76
C PHE A 30 -14.16 5.14 -6.91
N LYS A 31 -15.20 5.94 -7.15
CA LYS A 31 -16.52 5.69 -6.60
C LYS A 31 -17.19 4.58 -7.40
N VAL A 32 -17.63 3.53 -6.71
CA VAL A 32 -18.34 2.40 -7.31
C VAL A 32 -19.82 2.43 -6.96
N SER A 33 -20.67 1.95 -7.87
CA SER A 33 -22.10 1.75 -7.66
C SER A 33 -22.44 0.26 -7.79
N ASN A 34 -23.60 -0.16 -7.28
CA ASN A 34 -24.08 -1.54 -7.32
C ASN A 34 -23.15 -2.57 -6.64
N ALA A 35 -22.34 -2.12 -5.68
CA ALA A 35 -21.46 -2.97 -4.89
C ALA A 35 -21.40 -2.46 -3.44
N ALA A 36 -21.34 -3.39 -2.47
CA ALA A 36 -21.06 -3.05 -1.08
C ALA A 36 -19.56 -2.86 -0.89
N THR A 37 -19.15 -1.71 -0.36
CA THR A 37 -17.72 -1.40 -0.13
C THR A 37 -17.30 -1.62 1.32
N LEU A 38 -16.01 -1.84 1.56
CA LEU A 38 -15.50 -1.90 2.93
C LEU A 38 -15.67 -0.57 3.66
N ASN A 39 -15.56 0.57 2.95
CA ASN A 39 -15.81 1.89 3.51
C ASN A 39 -17.24 2.01 4.08
N GLN A 40 -18.26 1.60 3.32
CA GLN A 40 -19.65 1.60 3.79
C GLN A 40 -19.85 0.69 5.01
N ARG A 41 -19.31 -0.53 4.96
CA ARG A 41 -19.40 -1.49 6.06
C ARG A 41 -18.67 -1.02 7.31
N TYR A 42 -17.54 -0.33 7.13
CA TYR A 42 -16.79 0.24 8.22
C TYR A 42 -17.58 1.37 8.86
N HIS A 43 -18.17 2.30 8.11
CA HIS A 43 -18.88 3.45 8.71
C HIS A 43 -20.20 3.10 9.41
N ASN A 44 -20.81 1.96 9.08
CA ASN A 44 -21.97 1.46 9.82
C ASN A 44 -21.53 0.68 11.08
N LEU A 45 -21.99 1.13 12.25
CA LEU A 45 -21.58 0.57 13.56
C LEU A 45 -21.94 -0.91 13.73
N VAL A 46 -23.09 -1.34 13.21
CA VAL A 46 -23.56 -2.73 13.33
C VAL A 46 -22.68 -3.64 12.48
N SER A 47 -22.42 -3.27 11.22
CA SER A 47 -21.52 -4.07 10.38
C SER A 47 -20.07 -4.00 10.83
N ARG A 48 -19.62 -2.88 11.40
CA ARG A 48 -18.28 -2.78 12.00
C ARG A 48 -18.15 -3.73 13.20
N ALA A 49 -19.14 -3.78 14.08
CA ALA A 49 -19.15 -4.70 15.21
C ALA A 49 -19.16 -6.17 14.74
N SER A 50 -19.93 -6.49 13.70
CA SER A 50 -19.95 -7.85 13.15
C SER A 50 -18.62 -8.27 12.51
N MET A 51 -17.89 -7.34 11.88
CA MET A 51 -16.52 -7.58 11.40
C MET A 51 -15.57 -7.93 12.56
N GLY A 52 -15.68 -7.22 13.68
CA GLY A 52 -14.92 -7.52 14.89
C GLY A 52 -15.24 -8.90 15.46
N LEU A 53 -16.53 -9.23 15.55
CA LEU A 53 -16.99 -10.52 16.05
C LEU A 53 -16.53 -11.68 15.15
N GLU A 54 -16.64 -11.53 13.83
CA GLU A 54 -16.16 -12.53 12.88
C GLU A 54 -14.67 -12.80 13.06
N TYR A 55 -13.86 -11.74 13.19
CA TYR A 55 -12.44 -11.88 13.42
C TYR A 55 -12.13 -12.60 14.74
N VAL A 56 -12.78 -12.23 15.85
CA VAL A 56 -12.53 -12.87 17.15
C VAL A 56 -12.89 -14.36 17.12
N LEU A 57 -14.03 -14.71 16.53
CA LEU A 57 -14.55 -16.08 16.54
C LEU A 57 -13.90 -16.99 15.50
N LYS A 58 -13.60 -16.47 14.31
CA LYS A 58 -13.20 -17.28 13.14
C LYS A 58 -11.83 -16.92 12.60
N ARG A 59 -11.22 -15.83 13.08
CA ARG A 59 -9.98 -15.26 12.51
C ARG A 59 -10.10 -14.99 11.01
N SER A 60 -11.30 -14.64 10.57
CA SER A 60 -11.64 -14.36 9.18
C SER A 60 -12.26 -12.97 9.03
N GLY A 61 -12.58 -12.63 7.79
CA GLY A 61 -13.30 -11.41 7.46
C GLY A 61 -12.38 -10.20 7.29
N PRO A 62 -12.96 -9.00 7.12
CA PRO A 62 -12.23 -7.82 6.66
C PRO A 62 -11.04 -7.40 7.53
N LEU A 63 -11.07 -7.67 8.84
CA LEU A 63 -9.98 -7.31 9.75
C LEU A 63 -8.75 -8.24 9.64
N SER A 64 -8.89 -9.36 8.93
CA SER A 64 -7.79 -10.28 8.60
C SER A 64 -7.26 -10.11 7.17
N MET A 65 -7.85 -9.21 6.37
CA MET A 65 -7.52 -9.05 4.96
C MET A 65 -6.27 -8.18 4.76
N ALA A 66 -5.42 -8.59 3.82
CA ALA A 66 -4.33 -7.74 3.34
C ALA A 66 -4.89 -6.50 2.60
N PRO A 67 -4.25 -5.33 2.70
CA PRO A 67 -4.75 -4.11 2.02
C PRO A 67 -4.81 -4.25 0.49
N SER A 68 -3.80 -4.87 -0.11
CA SER A 68 -3.78 -5.18 -1.55
C SER A 68 -4.31 -6.59 -1.77
N GLN A 69 -5.50 -6.69 -2.37
CA GLN A 69 -6.14 -7.98 -2.65
C GLN A 69 -5.84 -8.50 -4.06
N LEU A 70 -5.41 -7.61 -4.95
CA LEU A 70 -5.04 -7.96 -6.31
C LEU A 70 -3.81 -7.15 -6.73
N GLY A 71 -2.83 -7.86 -7.27
CA GLY A 71 -1.63 -7.31 -7.88
C GLY A 71 -1.60 -7.58 -9.38
N ILE A 72 -1.17 -6.61 -10.17
CA ILE A 72 -0.96 -6.77 -11.62
C ILE A 72 0.40 -6.17 -11.98
N PHE A 73 1.19 -6.91 -12.75
CA PHE A 73 2.40 -6.41 -13.38
C PHE A 73 2.15 -6.24 -14.88
N ALA A 74 2.41 -5.06 -15.41
CA ALA A 74 2.18 -4.74 -16.81
C ALA A 74 3.38 -3.99 -17.41
N ARG A 75 3.45 -4.04 -18.75
CA ARG A 75 4.36 -3.19 -19.52
C ARG A 75 3.62 -1.95 -19.98
N SER A 76 4.19 -0.77 -19.75
CA SER A 76 3.69 0.49 -20.30
C SER A 76 3.84 0.54 -21.82
N ASP A 77 4.88 -0.13 -22.36
CA ASP A 77 5.18 -0.22 -23.78
C ASP A 77 5.54 -1.67 -24.17
N PRO A 78 4.99 -2.22 -25.28
CA PRO A 78 5.29 -3.59 -25.72
C PRO A 78 6.77 -3.90 -25.99
N ARG A 79 7.61 -2.87 -26.22
CA ARG A 79 9.05 -3.02 -26.48
C ARG A 79 9.87 -3.31 -25.22
N LEU A 80 9.30 -3.10 -24.03
CA LEU A 80 10.01 -3.35 -22.77
C LEU A 80 10.21 -4.85 -22.54
N ALA A 81 11.41 -5.22 -22.09
CA ALA A 81 11.75 -6.62 -21.83
C ALA A 81 11.00 -7.20 -20.62
N THR A 82 10.75 -6.36 -19.61
CA THR A 82 10.07 -6.72 -18.35
C THR A 82 8.97 -5.72 -18.02
N PRO A 83 7.97 -6.10 -17.20
CA PRO A 83 7.01 -5.16 -16.64
C PRO A 83 7.70 -4.00 -15.91
N ASP A 84 7.21 -2.79 -16.13
CA ASP A 84 7.65 -1.55 -15.50
C ASP A 84 6.54 -0.87 -14.70
N LEU A 85 5.31 -1.42 -14.74
CA LEU A 85 4.16 -0.95 -13.97
C LEU A 85 3.67 -2.04 -13.02
N GLU A 86 3.39 -1.64 -11.77
CA GLU A 86 2.75 -2.47 -10.75
C GLU A 86 1.44 -1.80 -10.31
N TYR A 87 0.35 -2.56 -10.32
CA TYR A 87 -0.95 -2.11 -9.82
C TYR A 87 -1.33 -2.91 -8.59
N HIS A 88 -1.70 -2.19 -7.54
CA HIS A 88 -2.33 -2.75 -6.35
C HIS A 88 -3.78 -2.28 -6.28
N VAL A 89 -4.71 -3.23 -6.25
CA VAL A 89 -6.13 -2.94 -6.09
C VAL A 89 -6.52 -3.21 -4.64
N GLN A 90 -7.05 -2.18 -3.99
CA GLN A 90 -7.45 -2.20 -2.60
C GLN A 90 -8.97 -2.05 -2.50
N PRO A 91 -9.67 -2.85 -1.68
CA PRO A 91 -11.11 -2.75 -1.49
C PRO A 91 -11.55 -1.58 -0.57
N LEU A 92 -10.60 -0.71 -0.19
CA LEU A 92 -10.80 0.45 0.69
C LEU A 92 -10.13 1.69 0.10
N SER A 93 -10.60 2.87 0.52
CA SER A 93 -10.00 4.15 0.13
C SER A 93 -9.84 5.12 1.31
N THR A 94 -8.73 5.83 1.32
CA THR A 94 -8.34 6.91 2.24
C THR A 94 -7.34 7.83 1.53
N ASP A 95 -7.20 9.07 2.01
CA ASP A 95 -6.29 10.07 1.45
C ASP A 95 -4.83 9.68 1.71
N ARG A 96 -4.52 9.21 2.93
CA ARG A 96 -3.19 8.70 3.30
C ARG A 96 -3.31 7.45 4.18
N LEU A 97 -2.32 6.56 4.11
CA LEU A 97 -2.28 5.43 5.03
C LEU A 97 -2.23 5.94 6.48
N GLY A 98 -3.16 5.48 7.30
CA GLY A 98 -3.33 5.91 8.68
C GLY A 98 -4.41 6.97 8.89
N GLU A 99 -4.96 7.56 7.83
CA GLU A 99 -6.10 8.48 7.92
C GLU A 99 -7.44 7.72 7.89
N PRO A 100 -8.56 8.37 8.30
CA PRO A 100 -9.88 7.77 8.23
C PRO A 100 -10.24 7.28 6.82
N LEU A 101 -11.06 6.22 6.75
CA LEU A 101 -11.63 5.79 5.47
C LEU A 101 -12.63 6.83 4.97
N HIS A 102 -12.66 7.03 3.65
CA HIS A 102 -13.67 7.86 2.96
C HIS A 102 -15.09 7.35 3.23
#